data_AF-K2FRD5-F1
#
_entry.id   AF-K2FRD5-F1
#
_cell.length_a   1.000
_cell.length_b   1.000
_cell.length_c   1.000
_cell.angle_alpha   90.00
_cell.angle_beta   90.00
_cell.angle_gamma   90.00
#
_symmetry.space_group_name_H-M   'P 1'
#
loop_
_entity.id
_entity.type
_entity.pdbx_description
1 polymer ?
#
loop_
_entity_poly.entity_id
_entity_poly.type
_entity_poly.pdbx_seq_one_letter_code
_entity_poly.pdbx_strand_id
1 'polypeptide(L)' 'MSKCPRCGKERVIVSSHDEMISKSKITYTQTICPDPECQKVVEKNLKNDEKKRAVLKDEQEKRLLQRLAAKKVLNIS' A
#
# COMPACT_ATOMS: atom_id res chain seq x y z
N MET A 1 -1.19 -21.76 -4.97
CA MET A 1 -0.86 -20.31 -4.86
C MET A 1 -1.60 -19.54 -5.95
N SER A 2 -1.66 -18.21 -5.93
CA SER A 2 -2.33 -17.46 -7.02
C SER A 2 -1.42 -17.35 -8.26
N LYS A 3 -2.01 -17.41 -9.46
CA LYS A 3 -1.28 -17.16 -10.71
C LYS A 3 -0.99 -15.67 -10.88
N CYS A 4 0.17 -15.34 -11.42
CA CYS A 4 0.53 -13.98 -11.78
C CYS A 4 -0.43 -13.48 -12.88
N PRO A 5 -1.17 -12.38 -12.66
CA PRO A 5 -2.13 -11.88 -13.65
C PRO A 5 -1.46 -11.33 -14.92
N ARG A 6 -0.14 -11.07 -14.88
CA ARG A 6 0.62 -10.57 -16.03
C ARG A 6 1.16 -11.68 -16.93
N CYS A 7 1.74 -12.73 -16.36
CA CYS A 7 2.42 -13.78 -17.13
C CYS A 7 1.85 -15.19 -16.93
N GLY A 8 0.85 -15.37 -16.07
CA GLY A 8 0.19 -16.66 -15.83
C GLY A 8 0.96 -17.66 -14.96
N LYS A 9 2.26 -17.44 -14.69
CA LYS A 9 3.09 -18.31 -13.84
C LYS A 9 2.59 -18.31 -12.39
N GLU A 10 2.71 -19.45 -11.71
CA GLU A 10 2.34 -19.55 -10.28
C GLU A 10 3.30 -18.73 -9.41
N ARG A 11 2.76 -17.94 -8.48
CA ARG A 11 3.57 -17.14 -7.56
C ARG A 11 4.26 -18.01 -6.52
N VAL A 12 5.43 -17.58 -6.08
CA VAL A 12 6.23 -18.24 -5.03
C VAL A 12 6.19 -17.43 -3.75
N ILE A 13 6.21 -18.10 -2.59
CA ILE A 13 6.29 -17.45 -1.27
C ILE A 13 7.74 -17.04 -1.02
N VAL A 14 7.95 -15.81 -0.58
CA VAL A 14 9.28 -15.28 -0.21
C VAL A 14 9.44 -15.00 1.27
N SER A 15 8.33 -14.78 1.97
CA SER A 15 8.31 -14.57 3.40
C SER A 15 6.95 -14.97 3.95
N SER A 16 6.94 -15.55 5.13
CA SER A 16 5.73 -15.80 5.89
C SER A 16 6.04 -15.57 7.36
N HIS A 17 5.23 -14.76 8.04
CA HIS A 17 5.33 -14.57 9.48
C HIS A 17 3.96 -14.51 10.11
N ASP A 18 3.92 -14.89 11.38
CA ASP A 18 2.72 -14.90 12.17
C ASP A 18 2.76 -13.76 13.17
N GLU A 19 1.65 -13.04 13.28
CA GLU A 19 1.45 -11.99 14.27
C GLU A 19 0.21 -12.33 15.11
N MET A 20 0.31 -12.18 16.43
CA MET A 20 -0.83 -12.30 17.33
C MET A 20 -1.43 -10.93 17.56
N ILE A 21 -2.64 -10.71 17.03
CA ILE A 21 -3.40 -9.48 17.29
C ILE A 21 -4.55 -9.82 18.24
N SER A 22 -4.49 -9.24 19.44
CA SER A 22 -5.43 -9.50 20.55
C SER A 22 -5.47 -10.98 20.96
N LYS A 23 -6.32 -11.79 20.32
CA LYS A 23 -6.48 -13.24 20.57
C LYS A 23 -6.47 -14.07 19.28
N SER A 24 -6.24 -13.42 18.14
CA SER A 24 -6.28 -14.06 16.83
C SER A 24 -4.87 -14.10 16.23
N LYS A 25 -4.53 -15.24 15.65
CA LYS A 25 -3.30 -15.43 14.90
C LYS A 25 -3.52 -14.99 13.45
N ILE A 26 -2.76 -14.02 12.98
CA ILE A 26 -2.75 -13.56 11.59
C ILE A 26 -1.46 -14.07 10.95
N THR A 27 -1.60 -14.79 9.83
CA THR A 27 -0.45 -15.21 9.02
C THR A 27 -0.32 -14.29 7.82
N TYR A 28 0.79 -13.56 7.77
CA TYR A 28 1.15 -12.70 6.65
C TYR A 28 2.05 -13.48 5.70
N THR A 29 1.58 -13.72 4.49
CA THR A 29 2.37 -14.37 3.44
C THR A 29 2.68 -13.37 2.32
N GLN A 30 3.98 -13.16 2.07
CA GLN A 30 4.45 -12.38 0.93
C GLN A 30 4.79 -13.31 -0.24
N THR A 31 4.32 -12.94 -1.43
CA THR A 31 4.55 -13.71 -2.66
C THR A 31 5.10 -12.84 -3.77
N ILE A 32 5.88 -13.44 -4.68
CA ILE A 32 6.43 -12.78 -5.88
C ILE A 32 6.16 -13.60 -7.14
N CYS A 33 6.30 -12.96 -8.30
CA CYS A 33 6.38 -13.67 -9.57
C CYS A 33 7.78 -14.31 -9.70
N PRO A 34 7.90 -15.60 -10.05
CA PRO A 34 9.21 -16.26 -10.22
C PRO A 34 9.96 -15.80 -11.48
N ASP A 35 9.29 -15.09 -12.38
CA ASP A 35 9.89 -14.51 -13.57
C ASP A 35 10.49 -13.13 -13.26
N PRO A 36 11.82 -12.96 -13.34
CA PRO A 36 12.49 -11.72 -12.94
C PRO A 36 12.10 -10.51 -13.79
N GLU A 37 11.86 -10.69 -15.09
CA GLU A 37 11.47 -9.61 -15.98
C GLU A 37 10.04 -9.16 -15.67
N CYS A 38 9.14 -10.13 -15.50
CA CYS A 38 7.77 -9.85 -15.08
C CYS A 38 7.72 -9.17 -13.71
N GLN A 39 8.52 -9.66 -12.74
CA GLN A 39 8.60 -9.14 -11.38
C GLN A 39 9.11 -7.70 -11.35
N LYS A 40 10.16 -7.36 -12.13
CA LYS A 40 10.65 -5.97 -12.27
C LYS A 40 9.54 -5.00 -12.70
N VAL A 41 8.67 -5.41 -13.62
CA VAL A 41 7.54 -4.59 -14.05
C VAL A 41 6.47 -4.48 -12.95
N VAL A 42 6.27 -5.52 -12.13
CA VAL A 42 5.34 -5.45 -10.98
C VAL A 42 5.85 -4.41 -9.99
N GLU A 43 7.12 -4.52 -9.62
CA GLU A 43 7.77 -3.62 -8.66
C GLU A 43 7.80 -2.17 -9.12
N LYS A 44 8.06 -1.93 -10.41
CA LYS A 44 7.98 -0.60 -11.01
C LYS A 44 6.59 0.01 -10.83
N ASN A 45 5.54 -0.78 -11.10
CA ASN A 45 4.17 -0.30 -10.94
C ASN A 45 3.83 -0.02 -9.47
N LEU A 46 4.21 -0.93 -8.56
CA LEU A 46 3.99 -0.76 -7.12
C LEU A 46 4.65 0.50 -6.58
N LYS A 47 5.89 0.81 -7.00
CA LYS A 47 6.60 2.04 -6.64
C LYS A 47 5.88 3.30 -7.17
N ASN A 48 5.34 3.24 -8.38
CA ASN A 48 4.58 4.36 -8.93
C ASN A 48 3.26 4.58 -8.17
N ASP A 49 2.55 3.51 -7.82
CA ASP A 49 1.31 3.58 -7.07
C ASP A 49 1.54 4.03 -5.62
N GLU A 50 2.67 3.66 -5.01
CA GLU A 50 3.11 4.18 -3.72
C GLU A 50 3.33 5.69 -3.77
N LYS A 51 4.07 6.20 -4.77
CA LYS A 51 4.28 7.64 -4.96
C LYS A 51 2.96 8.39 -5.14
N LYS A 52 2.06 7.88 -5.97
CA LYS A 52 0.72 8.47 -6.14
C LYS A 52 -0.06 8.51 -4.84
N ARG A 53 -0.07 7.41 -4.07
CA ARG A 53 -0.74 7.36 -2.76
C ARG A 53 -0.14 8.34 -1.77
N ALA A 54 1.18 8.53 -1.78
CA ALA A 54 1.85 9.50 -0.91
C ALA A 54 1.42 10.94 -1.21
N VAL A 55 1.40 11.33 -2.49
CA VAL A 55 0.94 12.66 -2.92
C VAL A 55 -0.51 12.89 -2.54
N LEU A 56 -1.40 11.92 -2.80
CA LEU A 56 -2.81 12.03 -2.45
C LEU A 56 -3.03 12.18 -0.93
N LYS A 57 -2.24 11.48 -0.11
CA LYS A 57 -2.31 11.63 1.36
C LYS A 57 -1.88 13.01 1.81
N ASP A 58 -0.76 13.52 1.29
CA ASP A 58 -0.26 14.87 1.61
C ASP A 58 -1.28 15.96 1.21
N GLU A 59 -1.87 15.86 0.02
CA GLU A 59 -2.93 16.78 -0.40
C GLU A 59 -4.17 16.72 0.50
N GLN A 60 -4.59 15.51 0.91
CA GLN A 60 -5.72 15.34 1.82
C GLN A 60 -5.44 15.96 3.18
N GLU A 61 -4.23 15.79 3.72
CA GLU A 61 -3.80 16.37 4.99
C GLU A 61 -3.78 17.90 4.91
N LYS A 62 -3.22 18.48 3.85
CA LYS A 62 -3.23 19.93 3.61
C LYS A 62 -4.64 20.49 3.56
N ARG A 63 -5.56 19.82 2.85
CA ARG A 63 -6.97 20.24 2.78
C ARG A 63 -7.65 20.16 4.15
N LEU A 64 -7.33 19.15 4.96
CA LEU A 64 -7.85 19.03 6.32
C LEU A 64 -7.35 20.17 7.20
N LEU A 65 -6.05 20.46 7.17
CA LEU A 65 -5.44 21.56 7.94
C LEU A 65 -6.02 22.92 7.54
N GLN A 66 -6.21 23.18 6.25
CA GLN A 66 -6.87 24.41 5.77
C GLN A 66 -8.30 24.54 6.30
N ARG A 67 -9.08 23.45 6.29
CA ARG A 67 -10.44 23.43 6.84
C ARG A 67 -10.46 23.71 8.34
N LEU A 68 -9.53 23.13 9.08
CA LEU A 68 -9.40 23.36 10.53
C LEU A 68 -9.00 24.81 10.83
N ALA A 69 -8.05 25.36 10.07
CA ALA A 69 -7.62 26.75 10.19
C ALA A 69 -8.77 27.73 9.90
N ALA A 70 -9.51 27.52 8.80
CA ALA A 70 -10.67 28.34 8.45
C ALA A 70 -11.77 28.30 9.52
N LYS A 71 -12.07 27.12 10.09
CA LYS A 71 -13.01 26.99 11.21
C LYS A 71 -12.53 27.75 12.45
N LYS A 72 -11.21 27.74 12.73
CA LYS A 72 -10.64 28.44 13.88
C LYS A 72 -10.78 29.96 13.75
N VAL A 73 -10.63 30.51 12.54
CA VAL A 73 -10.82 31.95 12.28
C VAL A 73 -12.27 32.38 12.52
N LEU A 74 -13.25 31.59 12.06
CA LEU A 74 -14.68 31.87 12.24
C LEU A 74 -15.13 31.82 13.72
N ASN A 75 -14.45 31.05 14.56
CA ASN A 75 -14.80 30.92 15.98
C ASN A 75 -14.10 31.94 16.90
N ILE A 76 -13.23 32.79 16.36
CA ILE A 76 -12.51 33.86 17.09
C ILE A 76 -13.02 35.26 16.66
N SER A 77 -13.90 35.32 15.65
CA SER A 77 -14.64 36.52 15.24
C SER A 77 -15.97 36.60 15.96
#